data_AF-A0A920I5H2-F1
#
_entry.id   AF-A0A920I5H2-F1
#
_cell.length_a   1.000
_cell.length_b   1.000
_cell.length_c   1.000
_cell.angle_alpha   90.00
_cell.angle_beta   90.00
_cell.angle_gamma   90.00
#
_symmetry.space_group_name_H-M   'P 1'
#
loop_
_entity.id
_entity.type
_entity.pdbx_description
1 polymer ?
#
loop_
_entity_poly.entity_id
_entity_poly.type
_entity_poly.pdbx_seq_one_letter_code
_entity_poly.pdbx_strand_id
1 'polypeptide(L)'
;MVGHLIRYHDAFRELESQIEAGVIGEVRHVTANRLAMGRIRATESVIHDLCPHDISLILAIMGGMPERVGCSGASHVTPGNVDTLSGFLAFAGGRSAAMTPAGCRPTRNTG
;
A
#
# COMPACT_ATOMS: atom_id res chain seq x y z
N MET A 1 -4.56 -20.26 -1.01
CA MET A 1 -4.97 -19.22 -0.03
C MET A 1 -3.89 -18.14 -0.06
N VAL A 2 -4.17 -16.95 -0.60
CA VAL A 2 -3.19 -15.86 -0.69
C VAL A 2 -3.21 -15.10 0.64
N GLY A 3 -2.04 -14.91 1.28
CA GLY A 3 -1.89 -14.46 2.67
C GLY A 3 -2.25 -13.00 2.95
N HIS A 4 -3.48 -12.56 2.69
CA HIS A 4 -3.97 -11.22 3.06
C HIS A 4 -4.37 -11.15 4.55
N LEU A 5 -3.46 -11.55 5.46
CA LEU A 5 -3.72 -11.63 6.90
C LEU A 5 -4.22 -10.31 7.50
N ILE A 6 -3.77 -9.16 6.97
CA ILE A 6 -4.14 -7.83 7.46
C ILE A 6 -5.64 -7.55 7.24
N ARG A 7 -6.25 -8.14 6.21
CA ARG A 7 -7.69 -7.98 5.95
C ARG A 7 -8.57 -8.59 7.04
N TYR A 8 -8.05 -9.57 7.77
CA TYR A 8 -8.76 -10.24 8.86
C TYR A 8 -8.43 -9.67 10.23
N HIS A 9 -7.59 -8.64 10.31
CA HIS A 9 -7.28 -7.97 11.56
C HIS A 9 -8.52 -7.22 12.07
N ASP A 10 -8.88 -7.38 13.34
CA ASP A 10 -10.11 -6.80 13.91
C ASP A 10 -10.16 -5.27 13.72
N ALA A 11 -9.02 -4.59 13.89
CA ALA A 11 -8.94 -3.15 13.62
C ALA A 11 -9.29 -2.76 12.16
N PHE A 12 -8.98 -3.60 11.17
CA PHE A 12 -9.32 -3.32 9.77
C PHE A 12 -10.81 -3.59 9.50
N ARG A 13 -11.36 -4.64 10.10
CA ARG A 13 -12.81 -4.94 10.02
C ARG A 13 -13.65 -3.84 10.66
N GLU A 14 -13.19 -3.31 11.80
CA GLU A 14 -13.84 -2.19 12.46
C GLU A 14 -13.76 -0.91 11.62
N LEU A 15 -12.60 -0.66 10.97
CA LEU A 15 -12.46 0.44 10.02
C LEU A 15 -13.42 0.30 8.83
N GLU A 16 -13.52 -0.87 8.21
CA GLU A 16 -14.48 -1.14 7.14
C GLU A 16 -15.93 -0.88 7.61
N SER A 17 -16.31 -1.39 8.79
CA SER A 17 -17.63 -1.17 9.39
C SER A 17 -17.95 0.32 9.60
N GLN A 18 -16.99 1.10 10.10
CA GLN A 18 -17.17 2.54 10.30
C GLN A 18 -17.28 3.33 8.98
N ILE A 19 -16.56 2.89 7.95
CA ILE A 19 -16.66 3.47 6.59
C ILE A 19 -18.03 3.15 6.00
N GLU A 20 -18.49 1.91 6.09
CA GLU A 20 -19.82 1.49 5.62
C GLU A 20 -20.95 2.19 6.37
N ALA A 21 -20.78 2.40 7.68
CA ALA A 21 -21.72 3.17 8.51
C ALA A 21 -21.68 4.69 8.22
N GLY A 22 -20.79 5.16 7.35
CA GLY A 22 -20.69 6.56 6.96
C GLY A 22 -20.15 7.48 8.05
N VAL A 23 -19.50 6.94 9.09
CA VAL A 23 -19.02 7.69 10.27
C VAL A 23 -18.02 8.78 9.86
N ILE A 24 -17.18 8.49 8.87
CA ILE A 24 -16.17 9.42 8.35
C ILE A 24 -16.61 10.13 7.06
N GLY A 25 -17.84 9.88 6.59
CA GLY A 25 -18.34 10.38 5.30
C GLY A 25 -17.71 9.66 4.09
N GLU A 26 -17.68 10.35 2.95
CA GLU A 26 -17.19 9.78 1.69
C GLU A 26 -15.65 9.76 1.65
N VAL A 27 -15.06 8.57 1.47
CA VAL A 27 -13.61 8.43 1.32
C VAL A 27 -13.14 9.03 -0.01
N ARG A 28 -12.38 10.13 0.08
CA ARG A 28 -11.83 10.84 -1.10
C ARG A 28 -10.40 10.43 -1.42
N HIS A 29 -9.57 10.18 -0.41
CA HIS A 29 -8.18 9.81 -0.59
C HIS A 29 -7.72 8.77 0.41
N VAL A 30 -6.97 7.75 -0.05
CA VAL A 30 -6.37 6.72 0.80
C VAL A 30 -4.86 6.74 0.64
N THR A 31 -4.12 6.89 1.73
CA THR A 31 -2.66 6.78 1.72
C THR A 31 -2.22 5.52 2.48
N ALA A 32 -1.56 4.60 1.79
CA ALA A 32 -1.00 3.38 2.38
C ALA A 32 0.53 3.47 2.41
N ASN A 33 1.11 3.56 3.60
CA ASN A 33 2.56 3.58 3.78
C ASN A 33 2.99 2.32 4.52
N ARG A 34 3.68 1.41 3.82
CA ARG A 34 4.18 0.18 4.42
C ARG A 34 5.70 0.22 4.52
N LEU A 35 6.19 0.15 5.75
CA LEU A 35 7.61 0.11 6.07
C LEU A 35 7.98 -1.31 6.49
N ALA A 36 8.86 -1.96 5.73
CA ALA A 36 9.46 -3.21 6.16
C ALA A 36 10.73 -2.91 6.95
N MET A 37 10.70 -3.06 8.29
CA MET A 37 11.90 -2.99 9.15
C MET A 37 12.69 -4.31 9.12
N GLY A 38 12.82 -4.92 7.94
CA GLY A 38 13.38 -6.26 7.75
C GLY A 38 14.59 -6.26 6.84
N ARG A 39 15.55 -7.14 7.15
CA ARG A 39 16.78 -7.42 6.38
C ARG A 39 16.50 -7.45 4.87
N ILE A 40 17.20 -6.63 4.10
CA ILE A 40 17.11 -6.57 2.62
C ILE A 40 17.36 -7.98 2.08
N ARG A 41 16.36 -8.59 1.44
CA ARG A 41 16.45 -9.92 0.83
C ARG A 41 16.59 -9.76 -0.67
N ALA A 42 17.65 -10.33 -1.23
CA ALA A 42 18.01 -10.16 -2.65
C ALA A 42 17.04 -10.82 -3.65
N THR A 43 16.09 -11.64 -3.18
CA THR A 43 15.21 -12.49 -4.01
C THR A 43 13.74 -12.07 -4.00
N GLU A 44 13.35 -11.14 -3.13
CA GLU A 44 11.97 -10.73 -2.93
C GLU A 44 11.85 -9.25 -3.31
N SER A 45 10.93 -8.95 -4.23
CA SER A 45 10.69 -7.58 -4.70
C SER A 45 9.52 -6.98 -3.96
N VAL A 46 9.67 -5.72 -3.54
CA VAL A 46 8.59 -4.92 -2.94
C VAL A 46 7.33 -4.92 -3.81
N ILE A 47 7.49 -5.05 -5.13
CA ILE A 47 6.39 -5.18 -6.09
C ILE A 47 5.60 -6.46 -5.89
N HIS A 48 6.27 -7.60 -5.68
CA HIS A 48 5.62 -8.90 -5.60
C HIS A 48 5.12 -9.23 -4.20
N ASP A 49 5.79 -8.73 -3.15
CA ASP A 49 5.45 -9.11 -1.78
C ASP A 49 4.61 -8.07 -1.05
N LEU A 50 4.75 -6.78 -1.34
CA LEU A 50 4.10 -5.72 -0.57
C LEU A 50 2.93 -5.10 -1.31
N CYS A 51 3.06 -4.89 -2.63
CA CYS A 51 2.01 -4.25 -3.42
C CYS A 51 0.68 -5.02 -3.45
N PRO A 52 0.63 -6.36 -3.57
CA PRO A 52 -0.66 -7.05 -3.64
C PRO A 52 -1.49 -6.89 -2.37
N HIS A 53 -0.83 -6.78 -1.22
CA HIS A 53 -1.50 -6.57 0.06
C HIS A 53 -2.05 -5.15 0.17
N ASP A 54 -1.21 -4.14 -0.13
CA ASP A 54 -1.62 -2.74 0.00
C ASP A 54 -2.74 -2.41 -1.00
N ILE A 55 -2.65 -2.93 -2.24
CA ILE A 55 -3.72 -2.83 -3.23
C ILE A 55 -5.00 -3.50 -2.72
N SER A 56 -4.91 -4.69 -2.11
CA SER A 56 -6.11 -5.37 -1.61
C SER A 56 -6.86 -4.59 -0.53
N LEU A 57 -6.14 -3.86 0.34
CA LEU A 57 -6.74 -3.02 1.38
C LEU A 57 -7.34 -1.75 0.77
N ILE A 58 -6.63 -1.12 -0.17
CA ILE A 58 -7.13 0.08 -0.88
C ILE A 58 -8.42 -0.26 -1.64
N LEU A 59 -8.45 -1.38 -2.37
CA LEU A 59 -9.65 -1.80 -3.10
C LEU A 59 -10.84 -2.07 -2.17
N ALA A 60 -10.57 -2.67 -1.00
CA ALA A 60 -11.61 -2.92 -0.01
C ALA A 60 -12.21 -1.63 0.54
N ILE A 61 -11.36 -0.66 0.90
CA ILE A 61 -11.81 0.67 1.38
C ILE A 61 -12.53 1.45 0.27
N MET A 62 -12.05 1.39 -0.97
CA MET A 62 -12.59 2.17 -2.08
C MET A 62 -13.87 1.57 -2.68
N GLY A 63 -14.17 0.31 -2.36
CA GLY A 63 -15.39 -0.38 -2.78
C GLY A 63 -15.50 -0.61 -4.29
N GLY A 64 -14.41 -0.54 -5.03
CA GLY A 64 -14.43 -0.61 -6.50
C GLY A 64 -13.04 -0.70 -7.12
N MET A 65 -13.01 -0.83 -8.44
CA MET A 65 -11.77 -0.89 -9.21
C MET A 65 -11.29 0.52 -9.61
N PRO A 66 -9.98 0.78 -9.63
CA PRO A 66 -9.42 2.02 -10.13
C PRO A 66 -9.60 2.12 -11.65
N GLU A 67 -9.83 3.34 -12.14
CA GLU A 67 -9.87 3.65 -13.57
C GLU A 67 -8.46 3.83 -14.15
N ARG A 68 -7.52 4.31 -13.32
CA ARG A 68 -6.12 4.49 -13.72
C ARG A 68 -5.19 4.04 -12.62
N VAL A 69 -4.12 3.38 -13.03
CA VAL A 69 -3.04 2.92 -12.14
C VAL A 69 -1.72 3.44 -12.71
N GLY A 70 -0.92 4.07 -11.86
CA GLY A 70 0.45 4.46 -12.15
C GLY A 70 1.37 3.94 -11.06
N CYS A 71 2.53 3.41 -11.44
CA CYS A 71 3.54 3.03 -10.47
C CYS A 71 4.92 3.44 -10.96
N SER A 72 5.76 3.88 -10.02
CA SER A 72 7.16 4.21 -10.25
C SER A 72 7.98 3.58 -9.14
N GLY A 73 8.98 2.81 -9.51
CA GLY A 73 9.86 2.11 -8.58
C GLY A 73 11.31 2.51 -8.79
N ALA A 74 12.10 2.45 -7.71
CA ALA A 74 13.54 2.63 -7.79
C ALA A 74 14.28 1.48 -7.10
N SER A 75 15.39 1.08 -7.72
CA SER A 75 16.36 0.12 -7.22
C SER A 75 17.59 0.87 -6.75
N HIS A 76 17.84 0.89 -5.44
CA HIS A 76 18.97 1.59 -4.81
C HIS A 76 20.06 0.63 -4.34
N VAL A 77 19.71 -0.60 -3.96
CA VAL A 77 20.62 -1.56 -3.32
C VAL A 77 21.01 -2.69 -4.26
N THR A 78 20.04 -3.28 -4.96
CA THR A 78 20.30 -4.38 -5.91
C THR A 78 19.76 -4.01 -7.29
N PRO A 79 20.60 -3.95 -8.34
CA PRO A 79 20.13 -3.73 -9.71
C PRO A 79 19.10 -4.79 -10.11
N GLY A 80 17.92 -4.36 -10.53
CA GLY A 80 16.82 -5.26 -10.90
C GLY A 80 15.88 -5.66 -9.76
N ASN A 81 16.18 -5.32 -8.50
CA ASN A 81 15.23 -5.45 -7.41
C ASN A 81 14.72 -4.09 -6.95
N VAL A 82 13.42 -3.84 -7.07
CA VAL A 82 12.81 -2.55 -6.68
C VAL A 82 12.74 -2.48 -5.15
N ASP A 83 13.46 -1.52 -4.57
CA ASP A 83 13.58 -1.32 -3.12
C ASP A 83 12.52 -0.35 -2.56
N THR A 84 12.07 0.57 -3.41
CA THR A 84 10.99 1.51 -3.09
C THR A 84 10.05 1.61 -4.27
N LEU A 85 8.75 1.66 -4.00
CA LEU A 85 7.73 1.87 -5.00
C LEU A 85 6.77 2.96 -4.54
N SER A 86 6.44 3.86 -5.46
CA SER A 86 5.35 4.81 -5.33
C SER A 86 4.27 4.44 -6.34
N GLY A 87 3.11 4.02 -5.83
CA GLY A 87 1.93 3.70 -6.63
C GLY A 87 0.85 4.75 -6.44
N PHE A 88 0.13 5.06 -7.51
CA PHE A 88 -1.04 5.92 -7.51
C PHE A 88 -2.20 5.24 -8.23
N LEU A 89 -3.37 5.30 -7.61
CA LEU A 89 -4.61 4.70 -8.09
C LEU A 89 -5.65 5.82 -8.17
N ALA A 90 -6.28 6.00 -9.32
CA ALA A 90 -7.39 6.94 -9.50
C ALA A 90 -8.69 6.17 -9.67
N PHE A 91 -9.75 6.61 -9.00
CA PHE A 91 -11.08 6.01 -9.01
C PHE A 91 -12.11 7.02 -9.52
N ALA A 92 -13.26 6.50 -9.96
CA ALA A 92 -14.42 7.31 -10.32
C ALA A 92 -14.83 8.26 -9.18
N GLY A 93 -15.30 9.46 -9.54
CA GLY A 93 -15.76 10.48 -8.59
C GLY A 93 -14.64 11.36 -8.00
N GLY A 94 -13.46 11.39 -8.65
CA GLY A 94 -12.32 12.18 -8.20
C GLY A 94 -11.64 11.61 -6.96
N ARG A 95 -11.90 10.35 -6.63
CA ARG A 95 -11.28 9.67 -5.50
C ARG A 95 -9.93 9.09 -5.93
N SER A 96 -8.97 9.03 -5.01
CA SER A 96 -7.61 8.58 -5.32
C SER A 96 -6.98 7.80 -4.18
N ALA A 97 -5.95 7.03 -4.47
CA ALA A 97 -5.13 6.41 -3.45
C ALA A 97 -3.65 6.47 -3.85
N ALA A 98 -2.79 6.65 -2.86
CA ALA A 98 -1.35 6.61 -3.00
C ALA A 98 -0.79 5.51 -2.09
N MET A 99 0.13 4.71 -2.61
CA MET A 99 0.85 3.71 -1.83
C MET A 99 2.34 3.95 -1.95
N THR A 100 3.05 3.92 -0.83
CA THR A 100 4.51 4.02 -0.81
C THR A 100 5.11 2.91 0.05
N PRO A 101 5.13 1.66 -0.45
CA PRO A 101 5.88 0.59 0.20
C PRO A 101 7.38 0.83 0.02
N ALA A 102 8.11 0.86 1.15
CA ALA A 102 9.57 1.04 1.16
C ALA A 102 10.24 -0.08 1.98
N GLY A 103 11.17 -0.80 1.33
CA GLY A 103 12.00 -1.83 1.95
C GLY A 103 13.31 -1.29 2.57
N CYS A 104 13.68 -0.05 2.26
CA CYS A 104 14.90 0.58 2.74
C CYS A 104 14.61 2.00 3.24
N ARG A 105 14.80 2.24 4.54
CA ARG A 105 14.85 3.59 5.10
C ARG A 105 16.14 3.75 5.92
N PRO A 106 17.13 4.51 5.45
CA PRO A 106 18.30 4.82 6.26
C PRO A 106 17.89 5.85 7.32
N THR A 107 17.49 5.40 8.51
CA THR A 107 17.43 6.27 9.69
C THR A 107 18.76 6.18 10.42
N ARG A 108 19.77 6.89 9.91
CA ARG A 108 20.86 7.40 10.73
C ARG A 108 21.21 8.80 10.28
N ASN A 109 20.55 9.79 10.88
CA ASN A 109 21.09 11.13 10.99
C ASN A 109 21.32 11.41 12.48
N THR A 110 22.35 10.76 13.03
CA THR A 110 23.07 11.29 14.19
C THR A 110 24.06 12.30 13.63
N GLY A 111 23.79 13.57 13.90
CA GLY A 111 24.61 14.73 13.60
C GLY A 111 23.94 15.94 14.21
#